data_AF-A0A918FEU7-F1
#
_entry.id   AF-A0A918FEU7-F1
#
_cell.length_a   1.000
_cell.length_b   1.000
_cell.length_c   1.000
_cell.angle_alpha   90.00
_cell.angle_beta   90.00
_cell.angle_gamma   90.00
#
_symmetry.space_group_name_H-M   'P 1'
#
loop_
_entity.id
_entity.type
_entity.pdbx_description
1 polymer ?
#
loop_
_entity_poly.entity_id
_entity_poly.type
_entity_poly.pdbx_seq_one_letter_code
_entity_poly.pdbx_strand_id
1 'polypeptide(L)'
;MRLTAGMADRAAFRCVVAAVIASTAVLLAACSGQASPPDERSDPSSAADYGYLSEVDSEGLLGGRTVSQVLSQAMYDCMVDAGWVNLTVADDGSMSGEVPAAQSEQYDTDFADCQAQVDLNYPIPEMTESAIRERYAREVEARDCLIAQGYSVSEPPSEQVWVETFTSDPASLWLPYFEVFTQAQLSASEEKELKRACPDPGDRFYT
;
A
#
# COMPACT_ATOMS: atom_id res chain seq x y z
N MET A 1 58.29 -20.05 -1.05
CA MET A 1 59.28 -19.22 -0.33
C MET A 1 58.47 -18.35 0.65
N ARG A 2 58.68 -18.59 1.96
CA ARG A 2 58.31 -17.89 3.22
C ARG A 2 57.35 -16.67 3.14
N LEU A 3 56.16 -16.72 3.78
CA LEU A 3 55.79 -16.37 5.18
C LEU A 3 55.97 -14.86 5.51
N THR A 4 54.91 -14.11 5.85
CA THR A 4 54.41 -13.79 7.21
C THR A 4 53.12 -12.93 7.04
N ALA A 5 51.94 -13.17 7.62
CA ALA A 5 51.48 -13.34 9.01
C ALA A 5 51.65 -12.08 9.89
N GLY A 6 50.58 -11.30 10.04
CA GLY A 6 50.44 -10.22 11.02
C GLY A 6 49.26 -10.50 11.96
N MET A 7 49.59 -10.75 13.24
CA MET A 7 48.68 -10.88 14.39
C MET A 7 48.96 -9.75 15.39
N ALA A 8 48.00 -9.56 16.30
CA ALA A 8 47.99 -8.74 17.53
C ALA A 8 47.35 -7.35 17.34
N ASP A 9 46.41 -6.91 18.17
CA ASP A 9 46.49 -7.00 19.63
C ASP A 9 45.16 -7.19 20.36
N ARG A 10 45.28 -7.76 21.57
CA ARG A 10 44.22 -8.12 22.51
C ARG A 10 43.98 -6.97 23.49
N ALA A 11 42.75 -6.76 23.92
CA ALA A 11 42.48 -6.18 25.24
C ALA A 11 41.24 -6.81 25.87
N ALA A 12 41.50 -7.67 26.85
CA ALA A 12 40.52 -8.22 27.77
C ALA A 12 40.30 -7.25 28.93
N PHE A 13 39.04 -7.00 29.30
CA PHE A 13 38.71 -6.48 30.63
C PHE A 13 37.60 -7.34 31.23
N ARG A 14 38.00 -8.21 32.15
CA ARG A 14 37.13 -8.91 33.09
C ARG A 14 37.06 -8.05 34.36
N CYS A 15 35.87 -7.67 34.79
CA CYS A 15 35.64 -7.32 36.19
C CYS A 15 34.61 -8.31 36.76
N VAL A 16 35.07 -9.11 37.71
CA VAL A 16 34.29 -9.99 38.59
C VAL A 16 34.33 -9.36 39.96
N VAL A 17 33.18 -9.03 40.57
CA VAL A 17 32.94 -8.99 42.03
C VAL A 17 31.41 -9.10 42.23
N ALA A 18 30.88 -10.28 42.54
CA ALA A 18 30.62 -10.85 43.87
C ALA A 18 29.29 -10.40 44.51
N ALA A 19 28.46 -11.40 44.82
CA ALA A 19 27.18 -11.31 45.51
C ALA A 19 27.35 -11.48 47.03
N VAL A 20 26.57 -10.76 47.86
CA VAL A 20 26.19 -11.17 49.24
C VAL A 20 24.85 -10.54 49.68
N ILE A 21 23.83 -11.40 49.84
CA ILE A 21 22.89 -11.61 50.98
C ILE A 21 22.39 -10.40 51.82
N ALA A 22 21.07 -10.28 52.01
CA ALA A 22 20.35 -10.41 53.31
C ALA A 22 19.01 -9.64 53.37
N SER A 23 17.97 -10.35 53.81
CA SER A 23 16.63 -9.86 54.12
C SER A 23 16.57 -9.02 55.40
N THR A 24 15.80 -7.93 55.40
CA THR A 24 15.11 -7.42 56.61
C THR A 24 13.91 -6.53 56.27
N ALA A 25 12.98 -6.50 57.24
CA ALA A 25 11.58 -6.17 57.13
C ALA A 25 11.21 -4.66 57.22
N VAL A 26 10.05 -4.35 56.61
CA VAL A 26 8.97 -3.41 57.00
C VAL A 26 9.37 -2.05 57.60
N LEU A 27 9.09 -0.98 56.83
CA LEU A 27 8.58 0.28 57.37
C LEU A 27 7.49 0.86 56.44
N LEU A 28 6.35 1.19 57.06
CA LEU A 28 5.21 1.90 56.49
C LEU A 28 5.60 3.35 56.14
N ALA A 29 5.27 3.78 54.93
CA ALA A 29 5.08 5.20 54.61
C ALA A 29 3.95 5.33 53.58
N ALA A 30 2.85 5.91 54.03
CA ALA A 30 1.75 6.34 53.19
C ALA A 30 2.17 7.57 52.38
N CYS A 31 2.16 7.45 51.06
CA CYS A 31 2.09 8.60 50.15
C CYS A 31 0.90 8.38 49.23
N SER A 32 -0.17 9.11 49.54
CA SER A 32 -1.22 9.50 48.61
C SER A 32 -0.58 10.17 47.39
N GLY A 33 -0.45 9.43 46.30
CA GLY A 33 -0.01 9.90 44.99
C GLY A 33 -1.12 9.69 43.99
N GLN A 34 -1.44 10.74 43.22
CA GLN A 34 -2.53 10.83 42.25
C GLN A 34 -2.77 9.53 41.47
N ALA A 35 -4.03 9.11 41.41
CA ALA A 35 -4.51 8.35 40.28
C ALA A 35 -4.32 9.23 39.04
N SER A 36 -3.28 8.92 38.25
CA SER A 36 -3.22 9.39 36.88
C SER A 36 -4.53 9.00 36.21
N PRO A 37 -5.19 9.90 35.45
CA PRO A 37 -6.27 9.47 34.58
C PRO A 37 -5.74 8.32 33.71
N PRO A 38 -6.58 7.32 33.35
CA PRO A 38 -6.17 6.30 32.41
C PRO A 38 -5.58 7.01 31.19
N ASP A 39 -4.36 6.61 30.83
CA ASP A 39 -3.73 7.02 29.56
C ASP A 39 -4.82 7.01 28.50
N GLU A 40 -5.01 8.17 27.87
CA GLU A 40 -5.65 8.26 26.57
C GLU A 40 -5.08 7.09 25.78
N ARG A 41 -5.94 6.10 25.50
CA ARG A 41 -5.67 5.14 24.46
C ARG A 41 -5.30 6.00 23.28
N SER A 42 -4.04 5.97 22.87
CA SER A 42 -3.66 6.43 21.55
C SER A 42 -4.60 5.71 20.60
N ASP A 43 -5.60 6.45 20.11
CA ASP A 43 -6.42 5.98 19.02
C ASP A 43 -5.43 5.66 17.91
N PRO A 44 -5.34 4.40 17.42
CA PRO A 44 -4.50 4.11 16.27
C PRO A 44 -4.98 4.84 15.01
N SER A 45 -6.07 5.63 15.08
CA SER A 45 -6.59 6.46 14.01
C SER A 45 -6.17 7.94 14.10
N SER A 46 -5.23 8.33 14.97
CA SER A 46 -4.61 9.65 14.84
C SER A 46 -3.87 9.69 13.51
N ALA A 47 -4.55 10.24 12.49
CA ALA A 47 -4.10 10.53 11.14
C ALA A 47 -2.65 10.10 10.92
N ALA A 48 -2.45 8.85 10.49
CA ALA A 48 -1.14 8.47 9.98
C ALA A 48 -0.80 9.53 8.92
N ASP A 49 0.30 10.24 9.16
CA ASP A 49 0.80 11.27 8.27
C ASP A 49 1.26 10.57 7.01
N TYR A 50 0.31 10.26 6.13
CA TYR A 50 0.54 9.71 4.83
C TYR A 50 1.08 10.84 3.96
N GLY A 51 2.32 11.25 4.22
CA GLY A 51 2.91 12.47 3.65
C GLY A 51 2.79 12.53 2.12
N TYR A 52 2.82 11.37 1.45
CA TYR A 52 2.64 11.26 0.01
C TYR A 52 1.21 11.63 -0.46
N LEU A 53 0.17 11.44 0.37
CA LEU A 53 -1.20 11.82 0.03
C LEU A 53 -1.38 13.35 -0.05
N SER A 54 -0.50 14.13 0.59
CA SER A 54 -0.53 15.60 0.46
C SER A 54 -0.13 16.09 -0.95
N GLU A 55 0.44 15.20 -1.76
CA GLU A 55 0.85 15.45 -3.15
C GLU A 55 -0.19 14.94 -4.16
N VAL A 56 -1.30 14.35 -3.70
CA VAL A 56 -2.42 13.93 -4.54
C VAL A 56 -3.17 15.17 -5.02
N ASP A 57 -3.32 15.30 -6.34
CA ASP A 57 -4.03 16.43 -6.96
C ASP A 57 -5.56 16.25 -6.93
N SER A 58 -6.30 17.25 -7.46
CA SER A 58 -7.78 17.21 -7.51
C SER A 58 -8.34 16.10 -8.42
N GLU A 59 -7.51 15.52 -9.26
CA GLU A 59 -7.85 14.35 -10.07
C GLU A 59 -7.53 13.03 -9.35
N GLY A 60 -7.05 13.08 -8.11
CA GLY A 60 -6.66 11.87 -7.39
C GLY A 60 -5.37 11.25 -7.96
N LEU A 61 -4.51 12.04 -8.59
CA LEU A 61 -3.24 11.58 -9.16
C LEU A 61 -2.05 12.05 -8.30
N LEU A 62 -1.07 11.17 -8.09
CA LEU A 62 0.16 11.49 -7.35
C LEU A 62 1.28 11.87 -8.31
N GLY A 63 1.55 13.18 -8.42
CA GLY A 63 2.51 13.70 -9.40
C GLY A 63 2.11 13.37 -10.85
N GLY A 64 0.79 13.41 -11.14
CA GLY A 64 0.23 13.06 -12.45
C GLY A 64 0.19 11.56 -12.76
N ARG A 65 0.40 10.69 -11.76
CA ARG A 65 0.37 9.23 -11.91
C ARG A 65 -0.79 8.61 -11.14
N THR A 66 -1.33 7.52 -11.68
CA THR A 66 -2.37 6.70 -11.06
C THR A 66 -1.81 5.90 -9.87
N VAL A 67 -2.71 5.35 -9.04
CA VAL A 67 -2.33 4.40 -7.97
C VAL A 67 -1.53 3.23 -8.55
N SER A 68 -2.04 2.60 -9.61
CA SER A 68 -1.36 1.50 -10.30
C SER A 68 0.06 1.88 -10.74
N GLN A 69 0.23 3.03 -11.38
CA GLN A 69 1.55 3.49 -11.84
C GLN A 69 2.53 3.75 -10.69
N VAL A 70 2.06 4.34 -9.58
CA VAL A 70 2.89 4.60 -8.40
C VAL A 70 3.35 3.30 -7.77
N LEU A 71 2.41 2.39 -7.49
CA LEU A 71 2.71 1.14 -6.79
C LEU A 71 3.56 0.21 -7.66
N SER A 72 3.27 0.12 -8.95
CA SER A 72 4.04 -0.72 -9.87
C SER A 72 5.45 -0.19 -10.13
N GLN A 73 5.64 1.13 -10.17
CA GLN A 73 6.99 1.70 -10.23
C GLN A 73 7.78 1.40 -8.95
N ALA A 74 7.16 1.55 -7.78
CA ALA A 74 7.81 1.24 -6.50
C ALA A 74 8.18 -0.25 -6.39
N MET A 75 7.28 -1.14 -6.85
CA MET A 75 7.55 -2.58 -6.96
C MET A 75 8.72 -2.87 -7.89
N TYR A 76 8.74 -2.26 -9.08
CA TYR A 76 9.82 -2.44 -10.05
C TYR A 76 11.17 -1.98 -9.50
N ASP A 77 11.23 -0.80 -8.88
CA ASP A 77 12.46 -0.25 -8.32
C ASP A 77 13.03 -1.21 -7.25
N CYS A 78 12.17 -1.73 -6.37
CA CYS A 78 12.57 -2.73 -5.37
C CYS A 78 13.07 -4.03 -6.00
N MET A 79 12.37 -4.55 -7.01
CA MET A 79 12.77 -5.78 -7.68
C MET A 79 14.10 -5.62 -8.43
N VAL A 80 14.35 -4.47 -9.05
CA VAL A 80 15.64 -4.14 -9.67
C VAL A 80 16.75 -4.09 -8.63
N ASP A 81 16.51 -3.49 -7.45
CA ASP A 81 17.47 -3.46 -6.34
C ASP A 81 17.77 -4.86 -5.79
N ALA A 82 16.81 -5.78 -5.84
CA ALA A 82 17.00 -7.20 -5.53
C ALA A 82 17.73 -7.99 -6.64
N GLY A 83 17.98 -7.38 -7.81
CA GLY A 83 18.74 -7.96 -8.92
C GLY A 83 17.91 -8.42 -10.12
N TRP A 84 16.60 -8.20 -10.11
CA TRP A 84 15.68 -8.58 -11.19
C TRP A 84 15.65 -7.52 -12.30
N VAL A 85 16.66 -7.51 -13.16
CA VAL A 85 16.85 -6.46 -14.19
C VAL A 85 16.12 -6.72 -15.51
N ASN A 86 15.52 -7.89 -15.70
CA ASN A 86 14.78 -8.26 -16.92
C ASN A 86 13.26 -8.06 -16.76
N LEU A 87 12.88 -7.07 -15.96
CA LEU A 87 11.51 -6.65 -15.74
C LEU A 87 11.22 -5.37 -16.54
N THR A 88 9.95 -5.15 -16.84
CA THR A 88 9.43 -3.96 -17.51
C THR A 88 8.13 -3.55 -16.83
N VAL A 89 7.89 -2.24 -16.73
CA VAL A 89 6.61 -1.67 -16.31
C VAL A 89 6.05 -0.90 -17.50
N ALA A 90 4.82 -1.21 -17.90
CA ALA A 90 4.12 -0.48 -18.95
C ALA A 90 3.40 0.75 -18.38
N ASP A 91 2.95 1.65 -19.26
CA ASP A 91 2.26 2.88 -18.86
C ASP A 91 0.97 2.65 -18.05
N ASP A 92 0.35 1.47 -18.16
CA ASP A 92 -0.84 1.08 -17.39
C ASP A 92 -0.51 0.52 -15.99
N GLY A 93 0.77 0.50 -15.62
CA GLY A 93 1.26 -0.08 -14.38
C GLY A 93 1.41 -1.60 -14.43
N SER A 94 1.15 -2.28 -15.56
CA SER A 94 1.41 -3.71 -15.66
C SER A 94 2.93 -3.99 -15.63
N MET A 95 3.35 -4.97 -14.83
CA MET A 95 4.73 -5.42 -14.77
C MET A 95 4.88 -6.77 -15.46
N SER A 96 5.91 -6.92 -16.31
CA SER A 96 6.20 -8.16 -17.02
C SER A 96 7.69 -8.40 -17.16
N GLY A 97 8.11 -9.66 -17.25
CA GLY A 97 9.51 -10.02 -17.43
C GLY A 97 9.76 -11.52 -17.46
N GLU A 98 11.01 -11.89 -17.74
CA GLU A 98 11.44 -13.28 -17.79
C GLU A 98 12.06 -13.70 -16.44
N VAL A 99 11.42 -14.67 -15.78
CA VAL A 99 11.94 -15.30 -14.55
C VAL A 99 12.52 -16.67 -14.90
N PRO A 100 13.83 -16.91 -14.72
CA PRO A 100 14.40 -18.23 -14.93
C PRO A 100 13.77 -19.26 -13.99
N ALA A 101 13.35 -20.41 -14.52
CA ALA A 101 12.68 -21.45 -13.73
C ALA A 101 13.48 -21.90 -12.49
N ALA A 102 14.81 -21.89 -12.58
CA ALA A 102 15.71 -22.23 -11.47
C ALA A 102 15.72 -21.20 -10.32
N GLN A 103 15.15 -20.01 -10.54
CA GLN A 103 15.09 -18.93 -9.57
C GLN A 103 13.65 -18.56 -9.17
N SER A 104 12.64 -19.36 -9.54
CA SER A 104 11.23 -19.06 -9.25
C SER A 104 10.96 -18.84 -7.76
N GLU A 105 11.50 -19.71 -6.88
CA GLU A 105 11.30 -19.58 -5.43
C GLU A 105 11.97 -18.31 -4.85
N GLN A 106 13.12 -17.92 -5.39
CA GLN A 106 13.80 -16.68 -5.01
C GLN A 106 13.01 -15.46 -5.50
N TYR A 107 12.50 -15.51 -6.73
CA TYR A 107 11.66 -14.46 -7.28
C TYR A 107 10.42 -14.23 -6.42
N ASP A 108 9.71 -15.31 -6.03
CA ASP A 108 8.52 -15.21 -5.20
C ASP A 108 8.84 -14.63 -3.82
N THR A 109 10.00 -14.97 -3.25
CA THR A 109 10.48 -14.44 -1.97
C THR A 109 10.76 -12.94 -2.08
N ASP A 110 11.56 -12.53 -3.07
CA ASP A 110 11.92 -11.12 -3.27
C ASP A 110 10.68 -10.28 -3.62
N PHE A 111 9.77 -10.82 -4.42
CA PHE A 111 8.51 -10.18 -4.75
C PHE A 111 7.65 -9.93 -3.51
N ALA A 112 7.53 -10.91 -2.61
CA ALA A 112 6.80 -10.76 -1.36
C ALA A 112 7.47 -9.72 -0.43
N ASP A 113 8.79 -9.73 -0.33
CA ASP A 113 9.55 -8.74 0.45
C ASP A 113 9.39 -7.32 -0.13
N CYS A 114 9.37 -7.19 -1.46
CA CYS A 114 9.12 -5.93 -2.14
C CYS A 114 7.67 -5.46 -1.96
N GLN A 115 6.69 -6.35 -2.04
CA GLN A 115 5.29 -6.01 -1.76
C GLN A 115 5.14 -5.45 -0.34
N ALA A 116 5.73 -6.12 0.65
CA ALA A 116 5.68 -5.65 2.04
C ALA A 116 6.31 -4.26 2.21
N GLN A 117 7.42 -3.98 1.50
CA GLN A 117 8.03 -2.64 1.52
C GLN A 117 7.16 -1.59 0.84
N VAL A 118 6.55 -1.92 -0.30
CA VAL A 118 5.62 -1.02 -1.01
C VAL A 118 4.42 -0.71 -0.13
N ASP A 119 3.82 -1.71 0.52
CA ASP A 119 2.67 -1.53 1.41
C ASP A 119 2.99 -0.66 2.63
N LEU A 120 4.22 -0.75 3.14
CA LEU A 120 4.70 0.10 4.24
C LEU A 120 4.96 1.55 3.81
N ASN A 121 5.42 1.76 2.58
CA ASN A 121 5.78 3.09 2.07
C ASN A 121 4.58 3.83 1.44
N TYR A 122 3.63 3.08 0.89
CA TYR A 122 2.41 3.58 0.25
C TYR A 122 1.15 2.93 0.83
N PRO A 123 0.93 3.04 2.16
CA PRO A 123 -0.28 2.49 2.76
C PRO A 123 -1.51 3.20 2.18
N ILE A 124 -2.43 2.45 1.59
CA ILE A 124 -3.70 2.98 1.09
C ILE A 124 -4.64 3.17 2.29
N PRO A 125 -5.05 4.41 2.63
CA PRO A 125 -5.92 4.64 3.77
C PRO A 125 -7.31 4.03 3.53
N GLU A 126 -7.98 3.69 4.63
CA GLU A 126 -9.42 3.44 4.56
C GLU A 126 -10.13 4.70 4.05
N MET A 127 -11.02 4.53 3.07
CA MET A 127 -11.77 5.67 2.52
C MET A 127 -12.75 6.21 3.56
N THR A 128 -12.71 7.52 3.76
CA THR A 128 -13.76 8.23 4.50
C THR A 128 -15.10 8.14 3.76
N GLU A 129 -16.22 8.35 4.45
CA GLU A 129 -17.53 8.37 3.78
C GLU A 129 -17.58 9.41 2.65
N SER A 130 -16.94 10.57 2.82
CA SER A 130 -16.81 11.58 1.76
C SER A 130 -16.02 11.06 0.56
N ALA A 131 -14.91 10.36 0.77
CA ALA A 131 -14.14 9.72 -0.30
C ALA A 131 -14.95 8.64 -1.02
N ILE A 132 -15.76 7.84 -0.31
CA ILE A 132 -16.66 6.84 -0.90
C ILE A 132 -17.72 7.50 -1.80
N ARG A 133 -18.29 8.63 -1.35
CA ARG A 133 -19.27 9.41 -2.14
C ARG A 133 -18.62 10.08 -3.34
N GLU A 134 -17.41 10.60 -3.18
CA GLU A 134 -16.63 11.14 -4.31
C GLU A 134 -16.36 10.06 -5.35
N ARG A 135 -15.93 8.87 -4.91
CA ARG A 135 -15.75 7.73 -5.80
C ARG A 135 -17.03 7.40 -6.55
N TYR A 136 -18.18 7.34 -5.86
CA TYR A 136 -19.46 7.10 -6.53
C TYR A 136 -19.74 8.10 -7.66
N ALA A 137 -19.53 9.40 -7.41
CA ALA A 137 -19.72 10.42 -8.44
C ALA A 137 -18.82 10.18 -9.66
N ARG A 138 -17.55 9.81 -9.42
CA ARG A 138 -16.60 9.47 -10.49
C ARG A 138 -16.99 8.20 -11.25
N GLU A 139 -17.56 7.19 -10.59
CA GLU A 139 -18.09 6.00 -11.26
C GLU A 139 -19.28 6.34 -12.17
N VAL A 140 -20.18 7.23 -11.73
CA VAL A 140 -21.28 7.73 -12.57
C VAL A 140 -20.76 8.50 -13.79
N GLU A 141 -19.77 9.39 -13.60
CA GLU A 141 -19.12 10.10 -14.71
C GLU A 141 -18.44 9.14 -15.69
N ALA A 142 -17.73 8.14 -15.18
CA ALA A 142 -17.08 7.11 -15.99
C ALA A 142 -18.11 6.32 -16.81
N ARG A 143 -19.23 5.92 -16.20
CA ARG A 143 -20.34 5.26 -16.89
C ARG A 143 -20.85 6.10 -18.06
N ASP A 144 -21.12 7.37 -17.86
CA ASP A 144 -21.64 8.24 -18.92
C ASP A 144 -20.64 8.38 -20.08
N CYS A 145 -19.35 8.45 -19.76
CA CYS A 145 -18.29 8.42 -20.77
C CYS A 145 -18.26 7.08 -21.53
N LEU A 146 -18.32 5.95 -20.84
CA LEU A 146 -18.32 4.61 -21.44
C LEU A 146 -19.53 4.41 -22.37
N ILE A 147 -20.71 4.89 -21.98
CA ILE A 147 -21.91 4.88 -22.84
C ILE A 147 -21.68 5.73 -24.10
N ALA A 148 -21.05 6.91 -23.97
CA ALA A 148 -20.70 7.75 -25.12
C ALA A 148 -19.66 7.09 -26.05
N GLN A 149 -18.80 6.21 -25.52
CA GLN A 149 -17.89 5.37 -26.32
C GLN A 149 -18.60 4.16 -26.97
N GLY A 150 -19.89 3.94 -26.68
CA GLY A 150 -20.71 2.89 -27.28
C GLY A 150 -20.79 1.60 -26.47
N TYR A 151 -20.31 1.59 -25.23
CA TYR A 151 -20.46 0.45 -24.33
C TYR A 151 -21.83 0.43 -23.64
N SER A 152 -22.29 -0.77 -23.29
CA SER A 152 -23.49 -0.96 -22.48
C SER A 152 -23.08 -1.14 -21.02
N VAL A 153 -23.48 -0.20 -20.17
CA VAL A 153 -23.26 -0.26 -18.72
C VAL A 153 -24.59 -0.14 -18.02
N SER A 154 -24.79 -0.93 -16.97
CA SER A 154 -26.03 -0.90 -16.18
C SER A 154 -26.29 0.48 -15.54
N GLU A 155 -27.53 0.74 -15.13
CA GLU A 155 -27.85 1.95 -14.35
C GLU A 155 -27.19 1.88 -12.96
N PRO A 156 -26.66 3.00 -12.45
CA PRO A 156 -26.05 3.01 -11.13
C PRO A 156 -27.08 2.71 -10.04
N PRO A 157 -26.67 2.11 -8.91
CA PRO A 157 -27.48 2.09 -7.70
C PRO A 157 -27.68 3.52 -7.18
N SER A 158 -28.53 3.73 -6.16
CA SER A 158 -28.53 5.04 -5.49
C SER A 158 -27.22 5.25 -4.73
N GLU A 159 -26.81 6.51 -4.52
CA GLU A 159 -25.60 6.84 -3.74
C GLU A 159 -25.64 6.24 -2.33
N GLN A 160 -26.82 6.19 -1.70
CA GLN A 160 -26.96 5.56 -0.39
C GLN A 160 -26.68 4.05 -0.46
N VAL A 161 -27.25 3.35 -1.44
CA VAL A 161 -27.00 1.92 -1.64
C VAL A 161 -25.51 1.69 -1.93
N TRP A 162 -24.89 2.55 -2.73
CA TRP A 162 -23.44 2.49 -2.98
C TRP A 162 -22.62 2.55 -1.70
N VAL A 163 -22.85 3.56 -0.85
CA VAL A 163 -22.11 3.73 0.41
C VAL A 163 -22.31 2.54 1.36
N GLU A 164 -23.55 2.04 1.45
CA GLU A 164 -23.88 0.85 2.24
C GLU A 164 -23.18 -0.40 1.69
N THR A 165 -23.18 -0.62 0.37
CA THR A 165 -22.47 -1.74 -0.26
C THR A 165 -20.95 -1.62 -0.09
N PHE A 166 -20.39 -0.43 -0.23
CA PHE A 166 -18.94 -0.20 -0.08
C PHE A 166 -18.44 -0.60 1.30
N THR A 167 -19.25 -0.43 2.32
CA THR A 167 -18.89 -0.75 3.71
C THR A 167 -19.23 -2.19 4.11
N SER A 168 -20.29 -2.77 3.55
CA SER A 168 -20.80 -4.08 3.97
C SER A 168 -20.39 -5.24 3.07
N ASP A 169 -20.26 -5.01 1.76
CA ASP A 169 -19.90 -6.02 0.76
C ASP A 169 -19.22 -5.40 -0.48
N PRO A 170 -17.93 -5.00 -0.36
CA PRO A 170 -17.19 -4.37 -1.45
C PRO A 170 -17.10 -5.22 -2.72
N ALA A 171 -17.22 -6.55 -2.61
CA ALA A 171 -17.16 -7.45 -3.76
C ALA A 171 -18.38 -7.35 -4.68
N SER A 172 -19.49 -6.79 -4.17
CA SER A 172 -20.73 -6.56 -4.93
C SER A 172 -20.87 -5.12 -5.43
N LEU A 173 -19.79 -4.33 -5.38
CA LEU A 173 -19.80 -2.95 -5.87
C LEU A 173 -20.10 -2.89 -7.38
N TRP A 174 -20.91 -1.90 -7.75
CA TRP A 174 -21.20 -1.57 -9.14
C TRP A 174 -20.02 -0.84 -9.79
N LEU A 175 -19.24 -1.53 -10.62
CA LEU A 175 -18.04 -0.97 -11.24
C LEU A 175 -18.22 -0.94 -12.77
N PRO A 176 -18.53 0.23 -13.37
CA PRO A 176 -18.72 0.39 -14.82
C PRO A 176 -17.62 -0.24 -15.67
N TYR A 177 -16.37 0.01 -15.29
CA TYR A 177 -15.21 -0.54 -15.99
C TYR A 177 -15.15 -2.07 -15.91
N PHE A 178 -15.48 -2.64 -14.74
CA PHE A 178 -15.54 -4.09 -14.57
C PHE A 178 -16.63 -4.72 -15.44
N GLU A 179 -17.81 -4.09 -15.57
CA GLU A 179 -18.85 -4.56 -16.47
C GLU A 179 -18.38 -4.57 -17.93
N VAL A 180 -17.72 -3.50 -18.37
CA VAL A 180 -17.17 -3.41 -19.73
C VAL A 180 -16.13 -4.50 -19.99
N PHE A 181 -15.16 -4.69 -19.09
CA PHE A 181 -14.12 -5.71 -19.26
C PHE A 181 -14.65 -7.14 -19.16
N THR A 182 -15.77 -7.35 -18.45
CA THR A 182 -16.43 -8.67 -18.39
C THR A 182 -17.22 -8.97 -19.67
N GLN A 183 -17.80 -7.95 -20.31
CA GLN A 183 -18.62 -8.10 -21.52
C GLN A 183 -17.80 -8.07 -22.81
N ALA A 184 -16.75 -7.25 -22.84
CA ALA A 184 -15.93 -7.01 -24.02
C ALA A 184 -14.53 -7.61 -23.84
N GLN A 185 -14.08 -8.39 -24.83
CA GLN A 185 -12.69 -8.80 -24.93
C GLN A 185 -11.89 -7.66 -25.59
N LEU A 186 -11.50 -6.67 -24.78
CA LEU A 186 -10.62 -5.61 -25.24
C LEU A 186 -9.18 -6.11 -25.29
N SER A 187 -8.47 -5.78 -26.37
CA SER A 187 -7.01 -5.87 -26.37
C SER A 187 -6.42 -4.83 -25.42
N ALA A 188 -5.18 -5.05 -24.96
CA ALA A 188 -4.47 -4.08 -24.11
C ALA A 188 -4.39 -2.68 -24.75
N SER A 189 -4.26 -2.61 -26.08
CA SER A 189 -4.28 -1.33 -26.81
C SER A 189 -5.64 -0.64 -26.76
N GLU A 190 -6.73 -1.40 -26.89
CA GLU A 190 -8.09 -0.84 -26.81
C GLU A 190 -8.42 -0.38 -25.39
N GLU A 191 -8.04 -1.16 -24.38
CA GLU A 191 -8.17 -0.76 -22.98
C GLU A 191 -7.41 0.54 -22.70
N LYS A 192 -6.16 0.65 -23.16
CA LYS A 192 -5.35 1.86 -22.99
C LYS A 192 -5.98 3.09 -23.63
N GLU A 193 -6.50 2.96 -24.85
CA GLU A 193 -7.18 4.08 -25.52
C GLU A 193 -8.50 4.44 -24.82
N LEU A 194 -9.25 3.45 -24.34
CA LEU A 194 -10.47 3.65 -23.58
C LEU A 194 -10.20 4.40 -22.27
N LYS A 195 -9.22 3.96 -21.48
CA LYS A 195 -8.83 4.60 -20.21
C LYS A 195 -8.27 6.01 -20.40
N ARG A 196 -7.69 6.31 -21.58
CA ARG A 196 -7.30 7.68 -21.95
C ARG A 196 -8.51 8.57 -22.26
N ALA A 197 -9.53 8.01 -22.89
CA ALA A 197 -10.76 8.74 -23.25
C ALA A 197 -11.70 8.91 -22.04
N CYS A 198 -11.80 7.89 -21.21
CA CYS A 198 -12.65 7.82 -20.03
C CYS A 198 -11.76 7.44 -18.83
N PRO A 199 -11.36 8.37 -17.96
CA PRO A 199 -10.51 8.01 -16.82
C PRO A 199 -11.16 6.95 -15.91
N ASP A 200 -10.42 5.91 -15.52
CA ASP A 200 -10.88 4.86 -14.61
C ASP A 200 -10.88 5.37 -13.16
N PRO A 201 -12.03 5.40 -12.46
CA PRO A 201 -12.09 5.81 -11.06
C PRO A 201 -11.31 4.88 -10.12
N GLY A 202 -11.08 3.61 -10.49
CA GLY A 202 -10.30 2.66 -9.71
C GLY A 202 -8.80 2.98 -9.65
N ASP A 203 -8.30 3.79 -10.58
CA ASP A 203 -6.89 4.17 -10.70
C ASP A 203 -6.52 5.44 -9.91
N ARG A 204 -7.46 5.99 -9.13
CA ARG A 204 -7.30 7.25 -8.40
C ARG A 204 -7.06 7.05 -6.90
N PHE A 205 -6.28 7.94 -6.30
CA PHE A 205 -6.22 8.09 -4.85
C PHE A 205 -7.46 8.82 -4.35
N TYR A 206 -8.03 8.33 -3.27
CA TYR A 206 -9.12 8.99 -2.54
C TYR A 206 -8.66 9.25 -1.11
N THR A 207 -8.86 10.47 -0.64
CA THR A 207 -8.32 10.96 0.65
C THR A 207 -9.38 11.68 1.45
#